data_AF-A0A533MNH8-F1
#
_entry.id   AF-A0A533MNH8-F1
#
_cell.length_a   1.000
_cell.length_b   1.000
_cell.length_c   1.000
_cell.angle_alpha   90.00
_cell.angle_beta   90.00
_cell.angle_gamma   90.00
#
_symmetry.space_group_name_H-M   'P 1'
#
loop_
_entity.id
_entity.type
_entity.pdbx_description
1 polymer ?
#
loop_
_entity_poly.entity_id
_entity_poly.type
_entity_poly.pdbx_seq_one_letter_code
_entity_poly.pdbx_strand_id
1 'polypeptide(L)' 'MTELKHHHITEKIIGAACNVHNTLGSGFLEKVYQNSLAIELQSFGFIIGVNKPIKAIKKFKSIPINNKSV' A
#
# COMPACT_ATOMS: atom_id res chain seq x y z
N MET A 1 -8.43 29.24 4.35
CA MET A 1 -7.97 27.86 4.63
C MET A 1 -8.37 26.99 3.45
N THR A 2 -7.45 26.23 2.89
CA THR A 2 -7.64 25.42 1.68
C THR A 2 -8.50 24.19 1.98
N GLU A 3 -9.68 24.11 1.37
CA GLU A 3 -10.53 22.92 1.47
C GLU A 3 -9.92 21.77 0.65
N LEU A 4 -9.68 20.63 1.32
CA LEU A 4 -9.16 19.43 0.68
C LEU A 4 -10.32 18.64 0.06
N LYS A 5 -10.29 18.47 -1.27
CA LYS A 5 -11.35 17.83 -2.08
C LYS A 5 -11.86 16.48 -1.56
N HIS A 6 -11.03 15.70 -0.86
CA HIS A 6 -11.37 14.36 -0.38
C HIS A 6 -11.11 14.16 1.11
N HIS A 7 -11.14 15.24 1.91
CA HIS A 7 -10.79 15.22 3.34
C HIS A 7 -11.37 14.00 4.09
N HIS A 8 -12.68 13.77 3.95
CA HIS A 8 -13.40 12.68 4.62
C HIS A 8 -12.90 11.28 4.25
N ILE A 9 -12.60 11.06 2.97
CA ILE A 9 -12.11 9.76 2.48
C ILE A 9 -10.69 9.53 2.98
N THR A 10 -9.85 10.56 2.87
CA THR A 10 -8.46 10.52 3.34
C THR A 10 -8.39 10.25 4.84
N GLU A 11 -9.21 10.94 5.64
CA GLU A 11 -9.28 10.75 7.09
C GLU A 11 -9.63 9.30 7.45
N LYS A 12 -10.65 8.71 6.80
CA LYS A 12 -11.03 7.32 7.02
C LYS A 12 -9.92 6.33 6.66
N ILE A 13 -9.23 6.54 5.54
CA ILE A 13 -8.15 5.64 5.10
C ILE A 13 -6.97 5.69 6.07
N ILE A 14 -6.56 6.91 6.48
CA ILE A 14 -5.47 7.09 7.44
C ILE A 14 -5.85 6.50 8.79
N GLY A 15 -7.07 6.78 9.28
CA GLY A 15 -7.60 6.24 10.52
C GLY A 15 -7.60 4.71 10.52
N ALA A 16 -8.05 4.08 9.42
CA ALA A 16 -8.03 2.62 9.27
C ALA A 16 -6.60 2.06 9.34
N ALA A 17 -5.64 2.69 8.65
CA ALA A 17 -4.25 2.25 8.68
C ALA A 17 -3.62 2.40 10.08
N CYS A 18 -3.91 3.51 10.77
CA CYS A 18 -3.48 3.71 12.15
C CYS A 18 -4.09 2.68 13.09
N ASN A 19 -5.38 2.37 12.95
CA ASN A 19 -6.04 1.39 13.83
C ASN A 19 -5.47 -0.01 13.65
N VAL A 20 -5.23 -0.43 12.39
CA VAL A 20 -4.59 -1.71 12.08
C VAL A 20 -3.17 -1.76 12.65
N HIS A 21 -2.39 -0.68 12.51
CA HIS A 21 -1.05 -0.62 13.07
C HIS A 21 -1.06 -0.67 14.61
N ASN A 22 -1.97 0.05 15.26
CA ASN A 22 -2.12 0.05 16.72
C ASN A 22 -2.58 -1.31 17.25
N THR A 23 -3.41 -2.02 16.49
CA THR A 23 -3.96 -3.33 16.89
C THR A 23 -2.96 -4.46 16.67
N LEU A 24 -2.28 -4.47 15.52
CA LEU A 24 -1.32 -5.52 15.17
C LEU A 24 0.08 -5.26 15.75
N GLY A 25 0.44 -4.01 16.03
CA GLY A 25 1.82 -3.63 16.37
C GLY A 25 2.77 -3.77 15.18
N SER A 26 4.06 -3.95 15.45
CA SER A 26 5.10 -4.23 14.45
C SER A 26 5.54 -5.69 14.50
N GLY A 27 5.75 -6.33 13.35
CA GLY A 27 6.30 -7.70 13.28
C GLY A 27 5.48 -8.71 12.47
N PHE A 28 4.34 -8.31 11.93
CA PHE A 28 3.55 -9.16 11.03
C PHE A 28 4.02 -9.05 9.57
N LEU A 29 3.69 -10.06 8.76
CA LEU A 29 3.94 -10.03 7.33
C LEU A 29 3.04 -9.00 6.64
N GLU A 30 3.52 -8.42 5.54
CA GLU A 30 2.78 -7.45 4.72
C GLU A 30 1.36 -7.96 4.34
N LYS A 31 1.23 -9.24 4.02
CA LYS A 31 -0.05 -9.87 3.70
C LYS A 31 -1.09 -9.76 4.84
N VAL A 32 -0.63 -9.80 6.09
CA VAL A 32 -1.51 -9.67 7.27
C VAL A 32 -1.99 -8.21 7.38
N TYR A 33 -1.09 -7.24 7.26
CA TYR A 33 -1.48 -5.82 7.24
C TYR A 33 -2.46 -5.51 6.11
N GLN A 34 -2.19 -6.04 4.91
CA GLN A 34 -3.05 -5.85 3.75
C GLN A 34 -4.46 -6.42 3.98
N ASN A 35 -4.56 -7.62 4.55
CA ASN A 35 -5.85 -8.24 4.88
C ASN A 35 -6.59 -7.46 5.96
N SER A 36 -5.92 -7.08 7.05
CA SER A 36 -6.53 -6.32 8.15
C SER A 36 -7.02 -4.96 7.70
N LEU A 37 -6.23 -4.25 6.88
CA LEU A 37 -6.65 -2.97 6.31
C LEU A 37 -7.84 -3.12 5.35
N ALA A 38 -7.87 -4.19 4.57
CA ALA A 38 -9.00 -4.47 3.68
C ALA A 38 -10.30 -4.74 4.46
N ILE A 39 -10.21 -5.44 5.61
CA ILE A 39 -11.37 -5.67 6.49
C ILE A 39 -11.84 -4.35 7.10
N GLU A 40 -10.92 -3.54 7.60
CA GLU A 40 -11.26 -2.26 8.24
C GLU A 40 -11.90 -1.28 7.27
N LEU A 41 -11.34 -1.16 6.06
CA LEU A 41 -11.91 -0.31 5.01
C LEU A 41 -13.28 -0.83 4.52
N GLN A 42 -13.49 -2.15 4.48
CA GLN A 42 -14.82 -2.72 4.19
C GLN A 42 -15.83 -2.39 5.29
N SER A 43 -15.42 -2.35 6.57
CA SER A 43 -16.27 -1.94 7.69
C SER A 43 -16.80 -0.50 7.51
N PHE A 44 -16.00 0.38 6.90
CA PHE A 44 -16.42 1.73 6.53
C PHE A 44 -17.30 1.82 5.28
N GLY A 45 -17.62 0.69 4.64
CA GLY A 45 -18.45 0.60 3.44
C GLY A 45 -17.70 0.83 2.12
N PHE A 46 -16.36 0.80 2.12
CA PHE A 46 -15.59 0.96 0.89
C PHE A 46 -15.51 -0.35 0.08
N ILE A 47 -15.53 -0.21 -1.24
CA ILE A 47 -15.28 -1.32 -2.16
C ILE A 47 -13.76 -1.41 -2.37
N ILE A 48 -13.14 -2.45 -1.82
CA ILE A 48 -11.68 -2.64 -1.84
C ILE A 48 -11.29 -3.83 -2.72
N GLY A 49 -10.28 -3.63 -3.56
CA GLY A 49 -9.64 -4.70 -4.33
C GLY A 49 -8.20 -4.89 -3.87
N VAL A 50 -7.88 -6.09 -3.39
CA VAL A 50 -6.57 -6.44 -2.85
C VAL A 50 -5.73 -7.16 -3.91
N ASN A 51 -4.40 -6.97 -3.87
CA ASN A 51 -3.46 -7.69 -4.73
C ASN A 51 -3.79 -7.66 -6.24
N LYS A 52 -4.13 -6.47 -6.77
CA LYS A 52 -4.36 -6.33 -8.21
C LYS A 52 -3.03 -6.51 -8.94
N PRO A 53 -2.93 -7.42 -9.92
CA PRO A 53 -1.69 -7.63 -10.66
C PRO A 53 -1.33 -6.35 -11.41
N ILE A 54 -0.21 -5.75 -11.04
CA ILE A 54 0.33 -4.61 -11.78
C ILE A 54 1.06 -5.17 -12.99
N LYS A 55 0.71 -4.70 -14.19
CA LYS A 55 1.38 -5.09 -15.44
C LYS A 55 2.78 -4.48 -15.42
N ALA A 56 3.75 -5.22 -14.91
CA ALA A 56 5.14 -4.78 -14.85
C ALA A 56 5.68 -4.57 -16.27
N ILE A 57 5.93 -3.32 -16.64
CA ILE A 57 6.73 -3.00 -17.84
C ILE A 57 8.17 -3.39 -17.50
N LYS A 58 8.66 -4.45 -18.14
CA LYS A 58 10.05 -4.94 -18.00
C LYS A 58 11.01 -3.88 -18.54
N LYS A 59 11.36 -2.87 -17.75
CA LYS A 59 12.45 -1.90 -18.02
C LYS A 59 13.51 -1.95 -16.92
N PHE A 60 14.00 -3.14 -16.64
CA PHE A 60 15.37 -3.29 -16.14
C PHE A 60 16.18 -3.86 -17.29
N LYS A 61 16.64 -2.97 -18.17
CA LYS A 61 17.69 -3.29 -19.12
C LYS A 61 18.93 -3.52 -18.26
N SER A 62 19.34 -4.78 -18.12
CA SER A 62 20.67 -5.11 -17.60
C SER A 62 21.68 -4.28 -18.38
N ILE A 63 22.31 -3.35 -17.69
CA ILE A 63 23.45 -2.59 -18.19
C ILE A 63 24.61 -3.58 -18.18
N PRO A 64 25.22 -3.95 -19.31
CA PRO A 64 26.39 -4.82 -19.29
C PRO A 64 27.52 -4.05 -18.60
N ILE A 65 28.00 -4.55 -17.45
CA ILE A 65 29.25 -4.10 -16.86
C ILE A 65 30.39 -4.61 -17.75
N ASN A 66 30.91 -3.74 -18.62
CA ASN A 66 32.08 -4.07 -19.43
C ASN A 66 33.32 -4.02 -18.53
N ASN A 67 33.74 -5.18 -18.02
CA ASN A 67 34.98 -5.31 -17.26
C ASN A 67 36.16 -5.32 -18.24
N LYS A 68 36.59 -4.14 -18.70
CA LYS A 68 37.93 -3.97 -19.28
C LYS A 68 38.93 -3.92 -18.12
N SER A 69 39.41 -5.08 -17.70
CA SER A 69 40.69 -5.19 -17.00
C SER A 69 41.79 -5.19 -18.07
N VAL A 70 42.64 -4.18 -17.96
CA VAL A 70 43.97 -4.07 -18.56
C VAL A 70 44.84 -5.26 -18.19
#